data_AF-M7A937-F1
#
_entry.id   AF-M7A937-F1
#
_cell.length_a   1.000
_cell.length_b   1.000
_cell.length_c   1.000
_cell.angle_alpha   90.00
_cell.angle_beta   90.00
_cell.angle_gamma   90.00
#
_symmetry.space_group_name_H-M   'P 1'
#
loop_
_entity.id
_entity.type
_entity.pdbx_description
1 polymer ?
#
loop_
_entity_poly.entity_id
_entity_poly.type
_entity_poly.pdbx_seq_one_letter_code
_entity_poly.pdbx_strand_id
1 'polypeptide(L)'
;MSKSNLNQKSILIWDQIGHRIPEFSGSVYLWKEYSENVSINQFSIPKYIDQNRFRLRDKYNSLLYEFAKIQIKNKRIVDWLEIRPNFSFWWMTLIVESNYGKSAFMVSVIKLLALEEIIDHKKISEIFLNSSDSNIQKVVRKFCKENGIQFFCFSEKDSKANNGEGILWRGYNSLPYFLKASITFLRYINLVWGLRKQKVPKEKMQDSDFVIFDYFFHLRLDSKNPKLFRSNYWTNLVDVLRNAKVKTFWSHIFVRHSLIPNSQEGVSLLKGFNQNETEIHSFLEGYIDFVVLLKTFWDYLRINCIRFLIRNFRFFCRTKILSFDLWPVLRSDFLDSLSGSISVQNLFLFNLIEKI
;
A
#
# COMPACT_ATOMS: atom_id res chain seq x y z
N MET A 1 -13.70 22.32 43.93
CA MET A 1 -14.38 21.94 42.67
C MET A 1 -14.57 23.17 41.81
N SER A 2 -13.57 23.55 41.00
CA SER A 2 -13.77 24.52 39.92
C SER A 2 -14.01 23.74 38.64
N LYS A 3 -15.16 23.96 38.00
CA LYS A 3 -15.36 23.58 36.60
C LYS A 3 -14.35 24.41 35.81
N SER A 4 -13.23 23.82 35.40
CA SER A 4 -12.35 24.44 34.42
C SER A 4 -13.20 24.71 33.19
N ASN A 5 -13.28 25.96 32.77
CA ASN A 5 -13.90 26.31 31.50
C ASN A 5 -13.10 25.59 30.41
N LEU A 6 -13.64 24.47 29.93
CA LEU A 6 -13.05 23.70 28.84
C LEU A 6 -12.97 24.63 27.63
N ASN A 7 -11.77 24.83 27.08
CA ASN A 7 -11.63 25.61 25.85
C ASN A 7 -12.07 24.71 24.68
N GLN A 8 -13.36 24.75 24.38
CA GLN A 8 -13.96 23.88 23.35
C GLN A 8 -13.40 24.11 21.95
N LYS A 9 -12.67 25.21 21.73
CA LYS A 9 -12.04 25.55 20.46
C LYS A 9 -10.58 25.09 20.34
N SER A 10 -10.03 24.45 21.37
CA SER A 10 -8.66 23.92 21.35
C SER A 10 -8.68 22.39 21.37
N ILE A 11 -7.87 21.78 20.51
CA ILE A 11 -7.73 20.32 20.45
C ILE A 11 -6.28 19.88 20.57
N LEU A 12 -6.06 18.74 21.23
CA LEU A 12 -4.80 18.02 21.26
C LEU A 12 -4.93 16.74 20.43
N ILE A 13 -4.15 16.62 19.36
CA ILE A 13 -3.99 15.39 18.60
C ILE A 13 -2.84 14.60 19.22
N TRP A 14 -3.15 13.42 19.76
CA TRP A 14 -2.19 12.55 20.44
C TRP A 14 -1.86 11.32 19.57
N ASP A 15 -0.66 11.31 18.97
CA ASP A 15 -0.19 10.28 18.05
C ASP A 15 0.88 9.35 18.70
N GLN A 16 0.67 9.02 19.97
CA GLN A 16 1.47 8.05 20.72
C GLN A 16 0.56 6.97 21.30
N ILE A 17 1.09 5.75 21.48
CA ILE A 17 0.35 4.61 22.05
C ILE A 17 0.88 4.35 23.46
N GLY A 18 -0.01 4.27 24.46
CA GLY A 18 0.34 3.80 25.81
C GLY A 18 1.15 4.80 26.67
N HIS A 19 1.46 5.99 26.16
CA HIS A 19 2.05 7.08 26.94
C HIS A 19 0.99 7.85 27.73
N ARG A 20 1.36 8.38 28.89
CA ARG A 20 0.46 9.21 29.70
C ARG A 20 0.11 10.49 28.94
N ILE A 21 -1.18 10.68 28.69
CA ILE A 21 -1.71 11.88 28.06
C ILE A 21 -1.58 13.05 29.06
N PRO A 22 -1.04 14.21 28.65
CA PRO A 22 -0.95 15.37 29.52
C PRO A 22 -2.34 15.89 29.88
N GLU A 23 -2.46 16.53 31.04
CA GLU A 23 -3.68 17.28 31.36
C GLU A 23 -3.87 18.40 30.34
N PHE A 24 -5.02 18.40 29.66
CA PHE A 24 -5.34 19.34 28.59
C PHE A 24 -6.75 19.89 28.81
N SER A 25 -6.89 21.21 28.73
CA SER A 25 -8.16 21.91 28.98
C SER A 25 -9.14 21.87 27.80
N GLY A 26 -8.72 21.39 26.63
CA GLY A 26 -9.57 21.22 25.45
C GLY A 26 -9.97 19.76 25.21
N SER A 27 -10.33 19.42 23.97
CA SER A 27 -10.60 18.02 23.59
C SER A 27 -9.32 17.29 23.18
N VAL A 28 -9.15 16.04 23.61
CA VAL A 28 -8.03 15.18 23.18
C VAL A 28 -8.52 14.19 22.14
N TYR A 29 -7.83 14.11 21.00
CA TYR A 29 -8.10 13.15 19.93
C TYR A 29 -6.94 12.17 19.81
N LEU A 30 -7.23 10.90 20.11
CA LEU A 30 -6.28 9.80 19.98
C LEU A 30 -6.16 9.42 18.51
N TRP A 31 -4.97 9.60 17.94
CA TRP A 31 -4.72 9.35 16.52
C TRP A 31 -4.61 7.86 16.20
N LYS A 32 -4.12 7.04 17.14
CA LYS A 32 -3.85 5.61 16.95
C LYS A 32 -4.71 4.68 17.80
N GLU A 33 -5.23 5.15 18.93
CA GLU A 33 -5.98 4.29 19.87
C GLU A 33 -7.49 4.31 19.61
N TYR A 34 -8.15 3.17 19.86
CA TYR A 34 -9.61 2.99 19.75
C TYR A 34 -10.37 3.31 21.06
N SER A 35 -9.69 3.86 22.06
CA SER A 35 -10.24 4.15 23.38
C SER A 35 -10.93 5.52 23.43
N GLU A 36 -11.99 5.65 24.23
CA GLU A 36 -12.67 6.93 24.47
C GLU A 36 -12.98 7.11 25.95
N ASN A 37 -12.87 8.34 26.42
CA ASN A 37 -13.32 8.75 27.73
C ASN A 37 -13.99 10.12 27.64
N VAL A 38 -15.31 10.09 27.47
CA VAL A 38 -16.13 11.30 27.28
C VAL A 38 -16.07 12.22 28.49
N SER A 39 -15.91 11.68 29.70
CA SER A 39 -15.88 12.50 30.93
C SER A 39 -14.70 13.46 30.99
N ILE A 40 -13.61 13.15 30.28
CA ILE A 40 -12.41 13.99 30.15
C ILE A 40 -12.20 14.50 28.71
N ASN A 41 -13.23 14.49 27.86
CA ASN A 41 -13.19 14.91 26.46
C ASN A 41 -12.10 14.22 25.61
N GLN A 42 -11.90 12.93 25.83
CA GLN A 42 -10.98 12.10 25.07
C GLN A 42 -11.75 11.27 24.03
N PHE A 43 -11.46 11.49 22.76
CA PHE A 43 -12.13 10.90 21.60
C PHE A 43 -11.15 10.11 20.73
N SER A 44 -11.63 9.12 20.00
CA SER A 44 -10.81 8.28 19.14
C SER A 44 -11.03 8.61 17.66
N ILE A 45 -9.95 8.95 16.94
CA ILE A 45 -10.02 9.10 15.48
C ILE A 45 -10.33 7.75 14.80
N PRO A 46 -9.68 6.62 15.14
CA PRO A 46 -10.07 5.31 14.63
C PRO A 46 -11.56 4.97 14.82
N LYS A 47 -12.12 5.27 15.99
CA LYS A 47 -13.55 5.00 16.28
C LYS A 47 -14.47 5.91 15.47
N TYR A 48 -14.13 7.20 15.34
CA TYR A 48 -14.84 8.11 14.44
C TYR A 48 -14.86 7.58 13.01
N ILE A 49 -13.73 7.05 12.53
CA ILE A 49 -13.61 6.46 11.19
C ILE A 49 -14.54 5.26 11.04
N ASP A 50 -14.54 4.31 11.98
CA ASP A 50 -15.39 3.12 11.88
C ASP A 50 -16.89 3.48 11.87
N GLN A 51 -17.29 4.42 12.73
CA GLN A 51 -18.67 4.92 12.78
C GLN A 51 -19.10 5.65 11.50
N ASN A 52 -18.16 6.24 10.76
CA ASN A 52 -18.42 7.01 9.55
C ASN A 52 -17.87 6.34 8.27
N ARG A 53 -17.60 5.03 8.32
CA ARG A 53 -16.76 4.32 7.32
C ARG A 53 -17.24 4.44 5.88
N PHE A 54 -18.55 4.36 5.63
CA PHE A 54 -19.09 4.41 4.27
C PHE A 54 -18.83 5.78 3.65
N ARG A 55 -19.19 6.84 4.38
CA ARG A 55 -19.02 8.22 3.94
C ARG A 55 -17.56 8.60 3.74
N LEU A 56 -16.67 8.19 4.65
CA LEU A 56 -15.23 8.44 4.53
C LEU A 56 -14.60 7.64 3.39
N ARG A 57 -15.05 6.40 3.15
CA ARG A 57 -14.62 5.59 2.00
C ARG A 57 -15.02 6.25 0.68
N ASP A 58 -16.23 6.79 0.58
CA ASP A 58 -16.69 7.49 -0.62
C ASP A 58 -15.86 8.76 -0.90
N LYS A 59 -15.56 9.54 0.15
CA LYS A 59 -14.65 10.69 0.04
C LYS A 59 -13.25 10.27 -0.41
N TYR A 60 -12.69 9.20 0.16
CA TYR A 60 -11.39 8.67 -0.21
C TYR A 60 -11.35 8.21 -1.68
N ASN A 61 -12.35 7.44 -2.13
CA ASN A 61 -12.44 6.98 -3.52
C ASN A 61 -12.60 8.16 -4.48
N SER A 62 -13.41 9.16 -4.12
CA SER A 62 -13.57 10.39 -4.89
C SER A 62 -12.25 11.16 -5.02
N LEU A 63 -11.47 11.22 -3.93
CA LEU A 63 -10.14 11.84 -3.95
C LEU A 63 -9.18 11.11 -4.91
N LEU A 64 -9.13 9.77 -4.88
CA LEU A 64 -8.31 8.98 -5.80
C LEU A 64 -8.71 9.21 -7.27
N TYR A 65 -10.01 9.31 -7.52
CA TYR A 65 -10.54 9.61 -8.84
C TYR A 65 -10.17 11.01 -9.33
N GLU A 66 -10.21 12.02 -8.45
CA GLU A 66 -9.74 13.38 -8.78
C GLU A 66 -8.23 13.40 -9.07
N PHE A 67 -7.43 12.62 -8.35
CA PHE A 67 -6.00 12.49 -8.66
C PHE A 67 -5.72 11.90 -10.04
N ALA A 68 -6.50 10.91 -10.46
CA ALA A 68 -6.40 10.33 -11.79
C ALA A 68 -6.70 11.37 -12.91
N LYS A 69 -7.58 12.32 -12.62
CA LYS A 69 -8.03 13.38 -13.54
C LYS A 69 -7.13 14.60 -13.60
N ILE A 70 -6.20 14.79 -12.66
CA ILE A 70 -5.29 15.94 -12.66
C ILE A 70 -4.67 16.10 -14.05
N GLN A 71 -4.81 17.29 -14.64
CA GLN A 71 -4.26 17.59 -15.95
C GLN A 71 -2.90 18.25 -15.81
N ILE A 72 -1.90 17.65 -16.45
CA ILE A 72 -0.57 18.24 -16.60
C ILE A 72 -0.29 18.32 -18.08
N LYS A 73 0.02 19.52 -18.59
CA LYS A 73 0.19 19.78 -20.03
C LYS A 73 -1.00 19.25 -20.85
N ASN A 74 -2.22 19.58 -20.41
CA ASN A 74 -3.49 19.20 -21.05
C ASN A 74 -3.77 17.70 -21.20
N LYS A 75 -3.04 16.85 -20.47
CA LYS A 75 -3.25 15.40 -20.45
C LYS A 75 -3.44 14.92 -19.01
N ARG A 76 -4.44 14.06 -18.76
CA ARG A 76 -4.75 13.56 -17.41
C ARG A 76 -3.64 12.62 -16.94
N ILE A 77 -3.42 12.52 -15.63
CA ILE A 77 -2.44 11.57 -15.07
C ILE A 77 -2.69 10.13 -15.52
N VAL A 78 -3.95 9.70 -15.52
CA VAL A 78 -4.32 8.36 -15.98
C VAL A 78 -3.94 8.14 -17.45
N ASP A 79 -4.06 9.15 -18.30
CA ASP A 79 -3.69 9.05 -19.73
C ASP A 79 -2.17 9.15 -19.93
N TRP A 80 -1.48 9.95 -19.10
CA TRP A 80 -0.01 10.02 -19.10
C TRP A 80 0.60 8.64 -18.83
N LEU A 81 -0.03 7.89 -17.93
CA LEU A 81 0.40 6.58 -17.49
C LEU A 81 -0.18 5.43 -18.34
N GLU A 82 -0.84 5.71 -19.47
CA GLU A 82 -1.24 4.67 -20.41
C GLU A 82 0.01 3.99 -21.01
N ILE A 83 0.24 2.72 -20.65
CA ILE A 83 1.41 1.93 -21.09
C ILE A 83 1.07 0.94 -22.20
N ARG A 84 -0.20 0.55 -22.31
CA ARG A 84 -0.78 -0.24 -23.40
C ARG A 84 -2.16 0.33 -23.76
N PRO A 85 -2.70 0.03 -24.95
CA PRO A 85 -4.03 0.49 -25.33
C PRO A 85 -5.06 0.15 -24.26
N ASN A 86 -5.77 1.17 -23.75
CA ASN A 86 -6.79 1.04 -22.72
C ASN A 86 -6.28 0.56 -21.34
N PHE A 87 -4.96 0.55 -21.10
CA PHE A 87 -4.38 0.17 -19.81
C PHE A 87 -3.44 1.24 -19.25
N SER A 88 -3.88 1.85 -18.17
CA SER A 88 -3.10 2.83 -17.41
C SER A 88 -2.35 2.18 -16.26
N PHE A 89 -1.05 2.44 -16.19
CA PHE A 89 -0.19 2.08 -15.07
C PHE A 89 -0.61 2.77 -13.75
N TRP A 90 -1.47 3.81 -13.81
CA TRP A 90 -2.06 4.45 -12.63
C TRP A 90 -2.69 3.44 -11.65
N TRP A 91 -3.39 2.43 -12.17
CA TRP A 91 -4.07 1.39 -11.40
C TRP A 91 -3.11 0.50 -10.62
N MET A 92 -1.84 0.48 -11.00
CA MET A 92 -0.78 -0.30 -10.36
C MET A 92 0.07 0.54 -9.40
N THR A 93 -0.31 1.79 -9.12
CA THR A 93 0.45 2.64 -8.18
C THR A 93 0.03 2.36 -6.75
N LEU A 94 0.92 2.56 -5.78
CA LEU A 94 0.63 2.47 -4.34
C LEU A 94 -0.52 3.39 -3.89
N ILE A 95 -0.75 4.46 -4.65
CA ILE A 95 -1.81 5.45 -4.41
C ILE A 95 -3.20 4.80 -4.55
N VAL A 96 -3.35 3.95 -5.57
CA VAL A 96 -4.63 3.29 -5.93
C VAL A 96 -4.72 1.87 -5.39
N GLU A 97 -3.58 1.17 -5.24
CA GLU A 97 -3.53 -0.17 -4.66
C GLU A 97 -4.12 -0.18 -3.24
N SER A 98 -3.97 0.93 -2.49
CA SER A 98 -4.53 1.13 -1.15
C SER A 98 -4.23 0.00 -0.17
N ASN A 99 -3.11 -0.71 -0.38
CA ASN A 99 -2.70 -1.83 0.45
C ASN A 99 -2.03 -1.32 1.73
N TYR A 100 -2.68 -1.57 2.88
CA TYR A 100 -2.21 -1.11 4.20
C TYR A 100 -0.83 -1.67 4.62
N GLY A 101 -0.42 -2.81 4.06
CA GLY A 101 0.88 -3.42 4.32
C GLY A 101 2.01 -2.84 3.47
N LYS A 102 1.70 -2.28 2.30
CA LYS A 102 2.68 -1.66 1.41
C LYS A 102 2.80 -0.14 1.58
N SER A 103 1.73 0.51 2.03
CA SER A 103 1.63 1.95 2.10
C SER A 103 0.83 2.42 3.32
N ALA A 104 1.35 3.44 4.00
CA ALA A 104 0.63 4.16 5.05
C ALA A 104 -0.29 5.28 4.51
N PHE A 105 -0.22 5.59 3.20
CA PHE A 105 -0.92 6.71 2.59
C PHE A 105 -2.44 6.64 2.81
N MET A 106 -3.07 5.49 2.55
CA MET A 106 -4.52 5.32 2.75
C MET A 106 -4.93 5.63 4.20
N VAL A 107 -4.22 5.05 5.17
CA VAL A 107 -4.54 5.22 6.60
C VAL A 107 -4.40 6.69 6.99
N SER A 108 -3.32 7.35 6.57
CA SER A 108 -3.08 8.77 6.86
C SER A 108 -4.14 9.68 6.24
N VAL A 109 -4.53 9.43 4.99
CA VAL A 109 -5.57 10.24 4.32
C VAL A 109 -6.94 10.09 4.96
N ILE A 110 -7.35 8.87 5.32
CA ILE A 110 -8.65 8.64 5.97
C ILE A 110 -8.69 9.33 7.33
N LYS A 111 -7.60 9.33 8.09
CA LYS A 111 -7.50 10.08 9.36
C LYS A 111 -7.55 11.59 9.14
N LEU A 112 -6.92 12.11 8.08
CA LEU A 112 -6.99 13.53 7.74
C LEU A 112 -8.40 13.95 7.29
N LEU A 113 -9.13 13.09 6.56
CA LEU A 113 -10.54 13.31 6.22
C LEU A 113 -11.41 13.40 7.49
N ALA A 114 -11.23 12.47 8.43
CA ALA A 114 -11.93 12.52 9.72
C ALA A 114 -11.57 13.78 10.52
N LEU A 115 -10.29 14.15 10.53
CA LEU A 115 -9.81 15.35 11.25
C LEU A 115 -10.41 16.64 10.68
N GLU A 116 -10.49 16.79 9.36
CA GLU A 116 -11.09 17.97 8.72
C GLU A 116 -12.54 18.16 9.17
N GLU A 117 -13.34 17.09 9.15
CA GLU A 117 -14.75 17.13 9.57
C GLU A 117 -14.91 17.50 11.05
N ILE A 118 -14.02 17.01 11.89
CA ILE A 118 -13.99 17.35 13.32
C ILE A 118 -13.66 18.83 13.52
N ILE A 119 -12.67 19.35 12.80
CA ILE A 119 -12.25 20.75 12.86
C ILE A 119 -13.40 21.67 12.43
N ASP A 120 -14.05 21.34 11.32
CA ASP A 120 -15.15 22.13 10.75
C ASP A 120 -16.37 22.13 11.67
N HIS A 121 -16.77 20.96 12.17
CA HIS A 121 -17.94 20.82 13.03
C HIS A 121 -17.77 21.57 14.37
N LYS A 122 -16.58 21.47 14.98
CA LYS A 122 -16.31 22.10 16.30
C LYS A 122 -15.79 23.53 16.21
N LYS A 123 -15.54 24.07 15.01
CA LYS A 123 -15.00 25.42 14.78
C LYS A 123 -13.72 25.68 15.60
N ILE A 124 -12.77 24.77 15.45
CA ILE A 124 -11.51 24.77 16.20
C ILE A 124 -10.64 25.97 15.80
N SER A 125 -10.07 26.67 16.80
CA SER A 125 -9.16 27.80 16.61
C SER A 125 -7.71 27.49 16.99
N GLU A 126 -7.48 26.40 17.74
CA GLU A 126 -6.14 26.01 18.20
C GLU A 126 -5.94 24.49 18.08
N ILE A 127 -4.82 24.08 17.47
CA ILE A 127 -4.43 22.67 17.32
C ILE A 127 -3.06 22.46 17.93
N PHE A 128 -3.01 21.57 18.92
CA PHE A 128 -1.79 21.01 19.48
C PHE A 128 -1.58 19.62 18.88
N LEU A 129 -0.42 19.36 18.28
CA LEU A 129 -0.10 18.07 17.69
C LEU A 129 1.10 17.45 18.40
N ASN A 130 0.90 16.28 19.02
CA ASN A 130 1.98 15.40 19.45
C ASN A 130 2.11 14.24 18.46
N SER A 131 3.10 14.28 17.58
CA SER A 131 3.38 13.21 16.60
C SER A 131 4.85 13.20 16.24
N SER A 132 5.43 12.01 16.07
CA SER A 132 6.78 11.84 15.52
C SER A 132 6.81 11.82 13.99
N ASP A 133 5.65 11.76 13.32
CA ASP A 133 5.55 11.74 11.86
C ASP A 133 5.71 13.16 11.28
N SER A 134 6.90 13.42 10.73
CA SER A 134 7.22 14.71 10.10
C SER A 134 6.33 15.07 8.90
N ASN A 135 5.72 14.09 8.22
CA ASN A 135 4.82 14.36 7.10
C ASN A 135 3.47 14.84 7.63
N ILE A 136 2.90 14.19 8.64
CA ILE A 136 1.68 14.64 9.31
C ILE A 136 1.87 16.03 9.91
N GLN A 137 3.00 16.28 10.59
CA GLN A 137 3.31 17.62 11.12
C GLN A 137 3.31 18.69 10.02
N LYS A 138 3.90 18.42 8.85
CA LYS A 138 3.93 19.37 7.72
C LYS A 138 2.54 19.62 7.15
N VAL A 139 1.75 18.56 6.98
CA VAL A 139 0.38 18.65 6.45
C VAL A 139 -0.52 19.47 7.36
N VAL A 140 -0.56 19.14 8.65
CA VAL A 140 -1.40 19.85 9.63
C VAL A 140 -0.94 21.28 9.81
N ARG A 141 0.38 21.53 9.95
CA ARG A 141 0.92 22.90 10.07
C ARG A 141 0.55 23.78 8.88
N LYS A 142 0.66 23.26 7.66
CA LYS A 142 0.32 24.01 6.45
C LYS A 142 -1.17 24.35 6.43
N PHE A 143 -2.04 23.38 6.73
CA PHE A 143 -3.48 23.60 6.84
C PHE A 143 -3.82 24.65 7.89
N CYS A 144 -3.23 24.58 9.09
CA CYS A 144 -3.50 25.55 10.14
C CYS A 144 -3.10 26.97 9.72
N LYS A 145 -1.93 27.13 9.11
CA LYS A 145 -1.44 28.43 8.60
C LYS A 145 -2.39 29.04 7.58
N GLU A 146 -2.93 28.24 6.67
CA GLU A 146 -3.81 28.70 5.60
C GLU A 146 -5.24 29.02 6.08
N ASN A 147 -5.68 28.42 7.19
CA ASN A 147 -7.01 28.64 7.77
C ASN A 147 -7.00 29.57 9.01
N GLY A 148 -5.87 30.17 9.36
CA GLY A 148 -5.75 31.06 10.52
C GLY A 148 -5.92 30.36 11.88
N ILE A 149 -5.66 29.05 11.94
CA ILE A 149 -5.72 28.24 13.16
C ILE A 149 -4.35 28.30 13.84
N GLN A 150 -4.31 28.55 15.15
CA GLN A 150 -3.05 28.51 15.89
C GLN A 150 -2.54 27.07 15.97
N PHE A 151 -1.25 26.87 15.67
CA PHE A 151 -0.66 25.53 15.62
C PHE A 151 0.54 25.42 16.54
N PHE A 152 0.49 24.43 17.42
CA PHE A 152 1.56 24.07 18.33
C PHE A 152 1.96 22.62 18.06
N CYS A 153 3.27 22.37 17.96
CA CYS A 153 3.78 21.03 17.72
C CYS A 153 4.64 20.61 18.89
N PHE A 154 4.30 19.48 19.48
CA PHE A 154 5.14 18.78 20.43
C PHE A 154 5.67 17.56 19.72
N SER A 155 6.96 17.35 19.82
CA SER A 155 7.52 16.02 19.64
C SER A 155 8.23 15.81 20.95
N GLU A 156 7.87 14.74 21.66
CA GLU A 156 8.91 14.16 22.51
C GLU A 156 10.08 13.93 21.54
N LYS A 157 11.22 14.52 21.85
CA LYS A 157 12.46 14.00 21.30
C LYS A 157 12.53 12.64 21.97
N ASP A 158 11.89 11.64 21.37
CA ASP A 158 12.32 10.27 21.57
C ASP A 158 13.81 10.35 21.29
N SER A 159 14.58 10.27 22.38
CA SER A 159 16.02 10.19 22.39
C SER A 159 16.33 9.22 21.28
N LYS A 160 16.83 9.74 20.13
CA LYS A 160 16.95 9.03 18.85
C LYS A 160 16.89 7.56 19.17
N ALA A 161 15.74 6.91 18.99
CA ALA A 161 15.73 5.46 19.05
C ALA A 161 16.84 5.13 18.08
N ASN A 162 17.97 4.66 18.61
CA ASN A 162 19.10 4.27 17.81
C ASN A 162 18.53 3.03 17.16
N ASN A 163 17.78 3.22 16.07
CA ASN A 163 17.44 2.16 15.18
C ASN A 163 18.81 1.58 14.89
N GLY A 164 19.04 0.35 15.33
CA GLY A 164 20.27 -0.42 15.08
C GLY A 164 20.44 -0.71 13.58
N GLU A 165 19.99 0.21 12.73
CA GLU A 165 20.16 0.28 11.31
C GLU A 165 21.65 0.49 11.05
N GLY A 166 22.29 -0.64 10.76
CA GLY A 166 23.67 -0.68 10.32
C GLY A 166 23.92 0.34 9.20
N ILE A 167 25.16 0.81 9.11
CA ILE A 167 25.59 1.85 8.15
C ILE A 167 25.13 1.53 6.72
N LEU A 168 25.10 0.25 6.35
CA LEU A 168 24.62 -0.24 5.06
C LEU A 168 23.14 0.07 4.78
N TRP A 169 22.28 -0.03 5.79
CA TRP A 169 20.84 0.25 5.64
C TRP A 169 20.59 1.75 5.48
N ARG A 170 21.32 2.58 6.24
CA ARG A 170 21.31 4.04 6.08
C ARG A 170 21.80 4.46 4.68
N GLY A 171 22.86 3.82 4.19
CA GLY A 171 23.35 4.02 2.82
C GLY A 171 22.35 3.60 1.75
N TYR A 172 21.67 2.46 1.91
CA TYR A 172 20.61 2.05 0.98
C TYR A 172 19.46 3.06 0.96
N ASN A 173 19.03 3.54 2.13
CA ASN A 173 17.91 4.48 2.25
C ASN A 173 18.20 5.87 1.66
N SER A 174 19.46 6.27 1.53
CA SER A 174 19.84 7.54 0.88
C SER A 174 19.93 7.44 -0.66
N LEU A 175 19.92 6.23 -1.23
CA LEU A 175 20.00 6.06 -2.68
C LEU A 175 18.78 6.66 -3.41
N PRO A 176 18.98 7.24 -4.60
CA PRO A 176 17.89 7.55 -5.54
C PRO A 176 16.99 6.33 -5.79
N TYR A 177 15.69 6.57 -5.95
CA TYR A 177 14.68 5.52 -6.15
C TYR A 177 15.03 4.56 -7.30
N PHE A 178 15.59 5.05 -8.40
CA PHE A 178 16.00 4.20 -9.52
C PHE A 178 17.08 3.18 -9.16
N LEU A 179 18.05 3.56 -8.31
CA LEU A 179 19.08 2.64 -7.86
C LEU A 179 18.53 1.61 -6.87
N LYS A 180 17.63 2.04 -5.97
CA LYS A 180 16.90 1.12 -5.08
C LYS A 180 16.08 0.10 -5.88
N ALA A 181 15.38 0.57 -6.92
CA ALA A 181 14.61 -0.27 -7.82
C ALA A 181 15.50 -1.32 -8.48
N SER A 182 16.65 -0.91 -9.01
CA SER A 182 17.61 -1.80 -9.66
C SER A 182 18.14 -2.88 -8.71
N ILE A 183 18.58 -2.48 -7.50
CA ILE A 183 19.10 -3.42 -6.49
C ILE A 183 18.00 -4.40 -6.04
N THR A 184 16.82 -3.88 -5.71
CA THR A 184 15.68 -4.71 -5.27
C THR A 184 15.22 -5.65 -6.36
N PHE A 185 15.17 -5.19 -7.61
CA PHE A 185 14.76 -6.00 -8.74
C PHE A 185 15.77 -7.13 -9.01
N LEU A 186 17.07 -6.85 -8.98
CA LEU A 186 18.10 -7.90 -9.11
C LEU A 186 17.99 -8.94 -7.98
N ARG A 187 17.76 -8.50 -6.74
CA ARG A 187 17.52 -9.41 -5.61
C ARG A 187 16.26 -10.25 -5.80
N TYR A 188 15.18 -9.64 -6.29
CA TYR A 188 13.93 -10.32 -6.58
C TYR A 188 14.10 -11.35 -7.70
N ILE A 189 14.72 -10.97 -8.81
CA ILE A 189 15.05 -11.89 -9.91
C ILE A 189 15.87 -13.07 -9.41
N ASN A 190 16.90 -12.85 -8.60
CA ASN A 190 17.69 -13.94 -8.01
C ASN A 190 16.83 -14.88 -7.15
N LEU A 191 15.90 -14.32 -6.35
CA LEU A 191 14.97 -15.10 -5.54
C LEU A 191 14.08 -16.01 -6.41
N VAL A 192 13.50 -15.46 -7.48
CA VAL A 192 12.51 -16.16 -8.32
C VAL A 192 13.12 -16.93 -9.49
N TRP A 193 14.41 -16.75 -9.81
CA TRP A 193 15.04 -17.36 -10.99
C TRP A 193 14.92 -18.89 -11.03
N GLY A 194 14.96 -19.53 -9.86
CA GLY A 194 14.78 -20.97 -9.71
C GLY A 194 13.41 -21.47 -10.16
N LEU A 195 12.37 -20.62 -10.15
CA LEU A 195 11.00 -20.98 -10.54
C LEU A 195 10.89 -21.33 -12.03
N ARG A 196 11.85 -20.91 -12.86
CA ARG A 196 11.96 -21.33 -14.28
C ARG A 196 12.10 -22.84 -14.46
N LYS A 197 12.53 -23.55 -13.41
CA LYS A 197 12.65 -25.02 -13.40
C LYS A 197 11.31 -25.74 -13.23
N GLN A 198 10.22 -25.00 -13.04
CA GLN A 198 8.89 -25.61 -13.01
C GLN A 198 8.57 -26.27 -14.34
N LYS A 199 7.94 -27.44 -14.28
CA LYS A 199 7.46 -28.17 -15.46
C LYS A 199 5.93 -28.18 -15.36
N VAL A 200 5.29 -27.40 -16.20
CA VAL A 200 3.82 -27.29 -16.24
C VAL A 200 3.34 -27.82 -17.59
N PRO A 201 2.48 -28.84 -17.63
CA PRO A 201 1.92 -29.35 -18.87
C PRO A 201 1.04 -28.28 -19.55
N LYS A 202 1.50 -27.76 -20.70
CA LYS A 202 0.78 -26.69 -21.44
C LYS A 202 -0.60 -27.12 -21.90
N GLU A 203 -0.75 -28.38 -22.30
CA GLU A 203 -2.02 -28.96 -22.75
C GLU A 203 -3.07 -28.87 -21.65
N LYS A 204 -2.71 -29.29 -20.43
CA LYS A 204 -3.62 -29.18 -19.28
C LYS A 204 -3.98 -27.71 -18.98
N MET A 205 -3.03 -26.78 -19.09
CA MET A 205 -3.31 -25.35 -18.86
C MET A 205 -4.36 -24.82 -19.84
N GLN A 206 -4.28 -25.22 -21.11
CA GLN A 206 -5.24 -24.80 -22.15
C GLN A 206 -6.61 -25.47 -21.99
N ASP A 207 -6.65 -26.67 -21.40
CA ASP A 207 -7.86 -27.43 -21.10
C ASP A 207 -8.54 -26.99 -19.79
N SER A 208 -8.06 -25.95 -19.12
CA SER A 208 -8.62 -25.46 -17.85
C SER A 208 -9.84 -24.56 -18.07
N ASP A 209 -10.88 -24.73 -17.26
CA ASP A 209 -12.11 -23.94 -17.31
C ASP A 209 -11.89 -22.55 -16.68
N PHE A 210 -11.09 -22.49 -15.61
CA PHE A 210 -10.83 -21.26 -14.86
C PHE A 210 -9.35 -21.03 -14.63
N VAL A 211 -8.94 -19.76 -14.68
CA VAL A 211 -7.64 -19.29 -14.21
C VAL A 211 -7.82 -18.54 -12.89
N ILE A 212 -7.12 -18.99 -11.86
CA ILE A 212 -7.18 -18.42 -10.51
C ILE A 212 -5.80 -17.90 -10.15
N PHE A 213 -5.72 -16.62 -9.78
CA PHE A 213 -4.50 -16.02 -9.25
C PHE A 213 -4.49 -16.10 -7.73
N ASP A 214 -3.40 -16.59 -7.15
CA ASP A 214 -3.21 -16.63 -5.70
C ASP A 214 -1.79 -16.23 -5.32
N TYR A 215 -1.62 -15.64 -4.14
CA TYR A 215 -0.31 -15.49 -3.55
C TYR A 215 0.08 -16.78 -2.84
N PHE A 216 1.25 -17.32 -3.16
CA PHE A 216 1.64 -18.63 -2.65
C PHE A 216 1.86 -18.68 -1.13
N PHE A 217 2.03 -17.53 -0.47
CA PHE A 217 2.13 -17.49 1.00
C PHE A 217 0.80 -17.84 1.70
N HIS A 218 -0.32 -17.85 0.97
CA HIS A 218 -1.60 -18.35 1.49
C HIS A 218 -1.66 -19.87 1.56
N LEU A 219 -0.65 -20.58 1.04
CA LEU A 219 -0.59 -22.05 1.07
C LEU A 219 -0.78 -22.58 2.50
N ARG A 220 -1.68 -23.54 2.62
CA ARG A 220 -1.88 -24.33 3.84
C ARG A 220 -1.41 -25.75 3.60
N LEU A 221 -0.28 -26.11 4.21
CA LEU A 221 0.22 -27.48 4.18
C LEU A 221 -0.57 -28.36 5.16
N ASP A 222 -0.95 -29.56 4.71
CA ASP A 222 -1.51 -30.61 5.56
C ASP A 222 -0.45 -31.67 5.82
N SER A 223 -0.20 -31.99 7.08
CA SER A 223 0.77 -33.02 7.48
C SER A 223 0.38 -34.41 6.99
N LYS A 224 -0.92 -34.67 6.79
CA LYS A 224 -1.42 -35.97 6.29
C LYS A 224 -1.36 -36.09 4.77
N ASN A 225 -1.47 -34.98 4.05
CA ASN A 225 -1.42 -34.98 2.59
C ASN A 225 -0.71 -33.73 2.06
N PRO A 226 0.63 -33.70 2.11
CA PRO A 226 1.42 -32.52 1.74
C PRO A 226 1.35 -32.20 0.24
N LYS A 227 0.81 -33.13 -0.58
CA LYS A 227 0.63 -32.97 -2.02
C LYS A 227 -0.75 -32.42 -2.41
N LEU A 228 -1.62 -32.17 -1.43
CA LEU A 228 -2.91 -31.57 -1.68
C LEU A 228 -2.82 -30.06 -1.52
N PHE A 229 -3.18 -29.32 -2.57
CA PHE A 229 -3.22 -27.86 -2.49
C PHE A 229 -4.41 -27.39 -1.65
N ARG A 230 -4.15 -26.48 -0.71
CA ARG A 230 -5.15 -25.73 0.05
C ARG A 230 -4.65 -24.29 0.26
N SER A 231 -5.58 -23.35 0.28
CA SER A 231 -5.28 -21.92 0.47
C SER A 231 -6.07 -21.37 1.66
N ASN A 232 -5.40 -20.65 2.57
CA ASN A 232 -6.05 -19.93 3.66
C ASN A 232 -6.91 -18.77 3.16
N TYR A 233 -6.63 -18.26 1.95
CA TYR A 233 -7.41 -17.19 1.34
C TYR A 233 -8.68 -17.72 0.67
N TRP A 234 -8.53 -18.74 -0.18
CA TRP A 234 -9.67 -19.32 -0.91
C TRP A 234 -10.49 -20.32 -0.08
N THR A 235 -9.95 -20.80 1.04
CA THR A 235 -10.62 -21.68 2.02
C THR A 235 -11.31 -22.88 1.35
N ASN A 236 -12.62 -23.05 1.55
CA ASN A 236 -13.40 -24.19 1.07
C ASN A 236 -13.63 -24.15 -0.44
N LEU A 237 -13.40 -23.01 -1.12
CA LEU A 237 -13.62 -22.91 -2.57
C LEU A 237 -12.77 -23.92 -3.33
N VAL A 238 -11.55 -24.16 -2.87
CA VAL A 238 -10.63 -25.14 -3.50
C VAL A 238 -11.28 -26.53 -3.52
N ASP A 239 -11.83 -26.97 -2.39
CA ASP A 239 -12.46 -28.28 -2.27
C ASP A 239 -13.78 -28.36 -3.03
N VAL A 240 -14.56 -27.26 -3.08
CA VAL A 240 -15.80 -27.18 -3.87
C VAL A 240 -15.51 -27.37 -5.37
N LEU A 241 -14.51 -26.67 -5.92
CA LEU A 241 -14.14 -26.80 -7.33
C LEU A 241 -13.63 -28.20 -7.65
N ARG A 242 -12.81 -28.78 -6.76
CA ARG A 242 -12.30 -30.14 -6.90
C ARG A 242 -13.41 -31.19 -6.87
N ASN A 243 -14.35 -31.10 -5.93
CA ASN A 243 -15.47 -32.03 -5.80
C ASN A 243 -16.43 -31.95 -7.00
N ALA A 244 -16.59 -30.75 -7.57
CA ALA A 244 -17.33 -30.53 -8.80
C ALA A 244 -16.57 -30.96 -10.07
N LYS A 245 -15.32 -31.44 -9.93
CA LYS A 245 -14.42 -31.85 -11.03
C LYS A 245 -14.17 -30.75 -12.06
N VAL A 246 -14.17 -29.49 -11.61
CA VAL A 246 -13.86 -28.33 -12.44
C VAL A 246 -12.36 -28.30 -12.71
N LYS A 247 -11.96 -28.08 -13.96
CA LYS A 247 -10.54 -27.98 -14.32
C LYS A 247 -10.04 -26.57 -14.01
N THR A 248 -9.05 -26.47 -13.12
CA THR A 248 -8.57 -25.17 -12.62
C THR A 248 -7.07 -25.01 -12.85
N PHE A 249 -6.71 -23.83 -13.36
CA PHE A 249 -5.34 -23.38 -13.47
C PHE A 249 -5.04 -22.31 -12.41
N TRP A 250 -4.18 -22.65 -11.45
CA TRP A 250 -3.72 -21.78 -10.38
C TRP A 250 -2.39 -21.14 -10.77
N SER A 251 -2.41 -19.84 -11.04
CA SER A 251 -1.23 -19.02 -11.30
C SER A 251 -0.78 -18.33 -10.00
N HIS A 252 0.28 -18.85 -9.40
CA HIS A 252 0.79 -18.39 -8.11
C HIS A 252 1.80 -17.26 -8.26
N ILE A 253 1.72 -16.26 -7.38
CA ILE A 253 2.75 -15.25 -7.18
C ILE A 253 3.65 -15.71 -6.03
N PHE A 254 4.95 -15.83 -6.27
CA PHE A 254 5.89 -16.33 -5.27
C PHE A 254 6.24 -15.25 -4.24
N VAL A 255 5.96 -15.55 -2.97
CA VAL A 255 6.35 -14.73 -1.82
C VAL A 255 7.09 -15.60 -0.82
N ARG A 256 8.32 -15.20 -0.51
CA ARG A 256 9.15 -15.87 0.49
C ARG A 256 8.46 -15.80 1.86
N HIS A 257 8.32 -16.94 2.51
CA HIS A 257 7.81 -17.04 3.88
C HIS A 257 8.49 -18.21 4.62
N SER A 258 8.23 -18.36 5.92
CA SER A 258 8.93 -19.32 6.78
C SER A 258 8.85 -20.77 6.31
N LEU A 259 7.71 -21.18 5.72
CA LEU A 259 7.51 -22.55 5.23
C LEU A 259 8.17 -22.80 3.87
N ILE A 260 8.32 -21.75 3.04
CA ILE A 260 8.88 -21.84 1.69
C ILE A 260 9.88 -20.68 1.52
N PRO A 261 11.10 -20.83 2.06
CA PRO A 261 12.13 -19.79 2.04
C PRO A 261 12.72 -19.51 0.65
N ASN A 262 12.64 -20.44 -0.31
CA ASN A 262 13.31 -20.31 -1.61
C ASN A 262 12.49 -20.91 -2.76
N SER A 263 12.88 -20.53 -3.99
CA SER A 263 12.18 -20.96 -5.22
C SER A 263 12.32 -22.45 -5.51
N GLN A 264 13.37 -23.13 -5.02
CA GLN A 264 13.57 -24.56 -5.27
C GLN A 264 12.54 -25.40 -4.51
N GLU A 265 12.29 -25.06 -3.25
CA GLU A 265 11.25 -25.69 -2.43
C GLU A 265 9.85 -25.44 -3.00
N GLY A 266 9.58 -24.19 -3.45
CA GLY A 266 8.34 -23.87 -4.14
C GLY A 266 8.10 -24.75 -5.38
N VAL A 267 9.11 -24.92 -6.23
CA VAL A 267 9.03 -25.81 -7.40
C VAL A 267 8.83 -27.27 -7.00
N SER A 268 9.45 -27.72 -5.90
CA SER A 268 9.28 -29.08 -5.40
C SER A 268 7.83 -29.37 -4.98
N LEU A 269 7.22 -28.46 -4.22
CA LEU A 269 5.81 -28.57 -3.81
C LEU A 269 4.86 -28.54 -5.00
N LEU A 270 5.11 -27.62 -5.94
CA LEU A 270 4.31 -27.46 -7.14
C LEU A 270 4.28 -28.74 -8.01
N LYS A 271 5.39 -29.49 -8.07
CA LYS A 271 5.41 -30.81 -8.73
C LYS A 271 4.48 -31.82 -8.06
N GLY A 272 4.31 -31.74 -6.74
CA GLY A 272 3.35 -32.56 -6.00
C GLY A 272 1.91 -32.19 -6.32
N PHE A 273 1.59 -30.90 -6.34
CA PHE A 273 0.23 -30.42 -6.66
C PHE A 273 -0.18 -30.77 -8.09
N ASN A 274 0.75 -30.69 -9.05
CA ASN A 274 0.49 -31.04 -10.46
C ASN A 274 0.32 -32.53 -10.73
N GLN A 275 0.34 -33.39 -9.70
CA GLN A 275 -0.08 -34.79 -9.82
C GLN A 275 -1.61 -34.93 -9.87
N ASN A 276 -2.35 -33.88 -9.49
CA ASN A 276 -3.79 -33.84 -9.61
C ASN A 276 -4.24 -33.83 -11.09
N GLU A 277 -5.40 -34.43 -11.35
CA GLU A 277 -6.00 -34.46 -12.69
C GLU A 277 -6.72 -33.15 -13.02
N THR A 278 -7.44 -32.57 -12.05
CA THR A 278 -8.30 -31.40 -12.25
C THR A 278 -7.64 -30.07 -11.90
N GLU A 279 -6.48 -30.10 -11.24
CA GLU A 279 -5.79 -28.90 -10.76
C GLU A 279 -4.39 -28.83 -11.35
N ILE A 280 -4.04 -27.64 -11.84
CA ILE A 280 -2.71 -27.34 -12.36
C ILE A 280 -2.25 -26.08 -11.69
N HIS A 281 -1.00 -26.09 -11.26
CA HIS A 281 -0.36 -25.01 -10.56
C HIS A 281 0.88 -24.59 -11.35
N SER A 282 1.05 -23.28 -11.48
CA SER A 282 2.29 -22.67 -11.98
C SER A 282 2.68 -21.51 -11.07
N PHE A 283 3.94 -21.11 -11.11
CA PHE A 283 4.32 -19.76 -10.65
C PHE A 283 4.40 -18.82 -11.84
N LEU A 284 3.75 -17.66 -11.74
CA LEU A 284 3.79 -16.58 -12.72
C LEU A 284 5.25 -16.19 -13.02
N GLU A 285 6.09 -16.11 -11.99
CA GLU A 285 7.50 -15.78 -12.14
C GLU A 285 8.36 -16.92 -12.71
N GLY A 286 7.83 -18.10 -13.02
CA GLY A 286 8.62 -19.09 -13.77
C GLY A 286 8.64 -18.85 -15.27
N TYR A 287 7.75 -18.00 -15.79
CA TYR A 287 7.71 -17.65 -17.21
C TYR A 287 8.72 -16.57 -17.59
N ILE A 288 9.64 -16.22 -16.69
CA ILE A 288 10.73 -15.27 -16.94
C ILE A 288 11.59 -15.74 -18.11
N ASP A 289 11.77 -14.85 -19.08
CA ASP A 289 12.78 -14.96 -20.12
C ASP A 289 13.41 -13.59 -20.40
N PHE A 290 14.34 -13.57 -21.34
CA PHE A 290 15.02 -12.35 -21.75
C PHE A 290 14.08 -11.29 -22.35
N VAL A 291 13.01 -11.72 -23.05
CA VAL A 291 12.04 -10.81 -23.67
C VAL A 291 11.24 -10.06 -22.61
N VAL A 292 10.76 -10.75 -21.58
CA VAL A 292 10.04 -10.15 -20.43
C VAL A 292 10.94 -9.14 -19.71
N LEU A 293 12.21 -9.50 -19.47
CA LEU A 293 13.17 -8.60 -18.83
C LEU A 293 13.43 -7.35 -19.67
N LEU A 294 13.59 -7.51 -20.98
CA LEU A 294 13.81 -6.39 -21.89
C LEU A 294 12.58 -5.47 -21.97
N LYS A 295 11.37 -6.02 -22.09
CA LYS A 295 10.12 -5.25 -22.06
C LYS A 295 9.98 -4.48 -20.74
N THR A 296 10.22 -5.16 -19.61
CA THR A 296 10.20 -4.55 -18.27
C THR A 296 11.16 -3.36 -18.19
N PHE A 297 12.38 -3.51 -18.72
CA PHE A 297 13.37 -2.44 -18.74
C PHE A 297 12.88 -1.22 -19.54
N TRP A 298 12.36 -1.44 -20.77
CA TRP A 298 11.86 -0.34 -21.61
C TRP A 298 10.62 0.34 -21.02
N ASP A 299 9.66 -0.43 -20.51
CA ASP A 299 8.49 0.15 -19.83
C ASP A 299 8.91 0.94 -18.59
N TYR A 300 9.91 0.46 -17.84
CA TYR A 300 10.40 1.16 -16.66
C TYR A 300 11.11 2.47 -17.02
N LEU A 301 11.91 2.50 -18.08
CA LEU A 301 12.47 3.74 -18.61
C LEU A 301 11.37 4.71 -19.05
N ARG A 302 10.36 4.21 -19.78
CA ARG A 302 9.20 5.02 -20.21
C ARG A 302 8.47 5.64 -19.02
N ILE A 303 8.20 4.89 -17.96
CA ILE A 303 7.54 5.40 -16.75
C ILE A 303 8.40 6.43 -16.01
N ASN A 304 9.72 6.23 -15.97
CA ASN A 304 10.64 7.24 -15.41
C ASN A 304 10.65 8.54 -16.23
N CYS A 305 10.56 8.46 -17.56
CA CYS A 305 10.40 9.63 -18.43
C CYS A 305 9.07 10.33 -18.16
N ILE A 306 7.96 9.57 -18.09
CA ILE A 306 6.63 10.12 -17.78
C ILE A 306 6.66 10.82 -16.41
N ARG A 307 7.23 10.21 -15.37
CA ARG A 307 7.39 10.80 -14.03
C ARG A 307 8.02 12.19 -14.08
N PHE A 308 9.05 12.38 -14.91
CA PHE A 308 9.69 13.68 -15.08
C PHE A 308 8.75 14.70 -15.75
N LEU A 309 7.94 14.27 -16.72
CA LEU A 309 6.94 15.12 -17.38
C LEU A 309 5.80 15.52 -16.43
N ILE A 310 5.41 14.63 -15.51
CA ILE A 310 4.32 14.86 -14.54
C ILE A 310 4.81 15.33 -13.16
N ARG A 311 6.06 15.77 -13.01
CA ARG A 311 6.63 16.22 -11.72
C ARG A 311 5.84 17.35 -11.03
N ASN A 312 5.06 18.11 -11.79
CA ASN A 312 4.20 19.17 -11.28
C ASN A 312 2.97 18.65 -10.53
N PHE A 313 2.72 17.33 -10.54
CA PHE A 313 1.65 16.67 -9.77
C PHE A 313 1.63 17.09 -8.29
N ARG A 314 2.81 17.33 -7.70
CA ARG A 314 2.97 17.80 -6.31
C ARG A 314 2.17 19.06 -5.97
N PHE A 315 1.87 19.91 -6.96
CA PHE A 315 1.14 21.16 -6.75
C PHE A 315 -0.38 20.97 -6.75
N PHE A 316 -0.87 19.79 -7.14
CA PHE A 316 -2.28 19.46 -7.28
C PHE A 316 -2.76 18.46 -6.21
N CYS A 317 -1.94 18.21 -5.18
CA CYS A 317 -2.24 17.26 -4.09
C CYS A 317 -3.20 17.82 -3.01
N ARG A 318 -3.67 19.06 -3.19
CA ARG A 318 -4.79 19.65 -2.44
C ARG A 318 -6.01 19.64 -3.34
N THR A 319 -7.15 19.16 -2.84
CA THR A 319 -8.39 19.06 -3.63
C THR A 319 -9.54 19.81 -2.94
N LYS A 320 -10.70 19.85 -3.58
CA LYS A 320 -11.93 20.34 -2.94
C LYS A 320 -12.52 19.36 -1.92
N ILE A 321 -12.12 18.08 -1.99
CA ILE A 321 -12.61 17.01 -1.12
C ILE A 321 -11.87 17.02 0.22
N LEU A 322 -10.58 17.38 0.18
CA LEU A 322 -9.73 17.48 1.34
C LEU A 322 -8.80 18.70 1.18
N SER A 323 -8.91 19.64 2.11
CA SER A 323 -8.20 20.92 2.06
C SER A 323 -6.74 20.80 2.51
N PHE A 324 -6.37 19.70 3.17
CA PHE A 324 -4.98 19.38 3.45
C PHE A 324 -4.18 19.19 2.15
N ASP A 325 -2.98 19.75 2.09
CA ASP A 325 -2.02 19.42 1.03
C ASP A 325 -1.42 18.04 1.31
N LEU A 326 -1.80 17.03 0.52
CA LEU A 326 -1.40 15.65 0.73
C LEU A 326 0.00 15.32 0.23
N TRP A 327 0.70 16.24 -0.47
CA TRP A 327 2.00 15.94 -1.05
C TRP A 327 3.02 15.39 -0.04
N PRO A 328 3.16 15.90 1.20
CA PRO A 328 4.12 15.35 2.16
C PRO A 328 3.89 13.87 2.48
N VAL A 329 2.63 13.41 2.55
CA VAL A 329 2.27 12.01 2.84
C VAL A 329 2.34 11.15 1.57
N LEU A 330 1.97 11.72 0.42
CA LEU A 330 1.90 11.01 -0.85
C LEU A 330 3.26 10.85 -1.55
N ARG A 331 4.24 11.71 -1.23
CA ARG A 331 5.49 11.84 -1.98
C ARG A 331 6.27 10.52 -2.10
N SER A 332 6.42 9.77 -1.01
CA SER A 332 7.18 8.51 -1.02
C SER A 332 6.55 7.52 -1.99
N ASP A 333 5.23 7.38 -1.92
CA ASP A 333 4.46 6.39 -2.64
C ASP A 333 4.37 6.74 -4.12
N PHE A 334 4.22 8.03 -4.43
CA PHE A 334 4.29 8.53 -5.80
C PHE A 334 5.66 8.25 -6.44
N LEU A 335 6.75 8.51 -5.71
CA LEU A 335 8.10 8.27 -6.23
C LEU A 335 8.42 6.78 -6.34
N ASP A 336 8.02 5.96 -5.37
CA ASP A 336 8.26 4.52 -5.41
C ASP A 336 7.44 3.83 -6.49
N SER A 337 6.19 4.27 -6.70
CA SER A 337 5.30 3.76 -7.76
C SER A 337 5.83 4.06 -9.16
N LEU A 338 6.47 5.21 -9.39
CA LEU A 338 6.89 5.65 -10.73
C LEU A 338 8.41 5.55 -11.00
N SER A 339 9.22 5.29 -9.98
CA SER A 339 10.67 5.19 -10.15
C SER A 339 11.35 4.24 -9.17
N GLY A 340 10.64 3.71 -8.18
CA GLY A 340 11.23 2.83 -7.19
C GLY A 340 10.96 1.35 -7.43
N SER A 341 11.08 0.56 -6.37
CA SER A 341 11.00 -0.90 -6.43
C SER A 341 9.61 -1.39 -6.83
N ILE A 342 8.57 -0.72 -6.36
CA ILE A 342 7.18 -1.08 -6.72
C ILE A 342 6.95 -0.89 -8.22
N SER A 343 7.50 0.18 -8.80
CA SER A 343 7.39 0.44 -10.24
C SER A 343 7.88 -0.73 -11.08
N VAL A 344 9.13 -1.14 -10.87
CA VAL A 344 9.76 -2.21 -11.67
C VAL A 344 9.13 -3.57 -11.40
N GLN A 345 8.74 -3.86 -10.15
CA GLN A 345 8.07 -5.10 -9.79
C GLN A 345 6.70 -5.22 -10.46
N ASN A 346 5.90 -4.14 -10.46
CA ASN A 346 4.59 -4.15 -11.10
C ASN A 346 4.71 -4.27 -12.62
N LEU A 347 5.63 -3.55 -13.26
CA LEU A 347 5.90 -3.69 -14.69
C LEU A 347 6.39 -5.09 -15.06
N PHE A 348 7.17 -5.72 -14.20
CA PHE A 348 7.63 -7.09 -14.40
C PHE A 348 6.48 -8.10 -14.33
N LEU A 349 5.65 -8.03 -13.29
CA LEU A 349 4.46 -8.89 -13.17
C LEU A 349 3.49 -8.66 -14.33
N PHE A 350 3.31 -7.41 -14.77
CA PHE A 350 2.52 -7.06 -15.93
C PHE A 350 3.03 -7.73 -17.20
N ASN A 351 4.33 -7.60 -17.49
CA ASN A 351 4.94 -8.22 -18.67
C ASN A 351 4.97 -9.76 -18.61
N LEU A 352 4.95 -10.36 -17.42
CA LEU A 352 4.76 -11.80 -17.25
C LEU A 352 3.32 -12.21 -17.60
N ILE A 353 2.32 -11.46 -17.14
CA ILE A 353 0.91 -11.72 -17.45
C ILE A 353 0.66 -11.55 -18.96
N GLU A 354 1.21 -10.52 -19.61
CA GLU A 354 1.08 -10.35 -21.07
C GLU A 354 1.68 -11.50 -21.89
N LYS A 355 2.53 -12.32 -21.28
CA LYS A 355 3.22 -13.43 -21.95
C LYS A 355 2.46 -14.76 -21.86
N ILE A 356 1.77 -15.00 -20.75
CA ILE A 356 1.01 -16.24 -20.51
C ILE A 356 -0.31 -16.16 -21.27
#